data_AF-A0A820BTD6-F1
#
_entry.id   AF-A0A820BTD6-F1
#
_cell.length_a   1.000
_cell.length_b   1.000
_cell.length_c   1.000
_cell.angle_alpha   90.00
_cell.angle_beta   90.00
_cell.angle_gamma   90.00
#
_symmetry.space_group_name_H-M   'P 1'
#
loop_
_entity.id
_entity.type
_entity.pdbx_description
1 polymer ?
#
loop_
_entity_poly.entity_id
_entity_poly.type
_entity_poly.pdbx_seq_one_letter_code
_entity_poly.pdbx_strand_id
1 'polypeptide(L)' 'WADACPKYFEQFRIPCKCPIPADTYTIPGAVIKIGGHLPSVGAGDYRLTGDLGSSGTHLGCLRLQITLKD' A
#
# COMPACT_ATOMS: atom_id res chain seq x y z
N TRP A 1 2.03 6.37 23.47
CA TRP A 1 1.50 7.36 22.49
C TRP A 1 2.59 8.40 22.27
N ALA A 2 3.17 8.60 21.10
CA ALA A 2 2.77 8.21 19.76
C ALA A 2 4.04 7.89 18.94
N ASP A 3 4.09 6.71 18.32
CA ASP A 3 5.17 6.40 17.40
C ASP A 3 5.11 7.38 16.21
N ALA A 4 6.29 7.85 15.81
CA ALA A 4 6.48 8.70 14.64
C ALA A 4 6.08 7.92 13.37
N CYS A 5 5.70 8.62 12.31
CA CYS A 5 5.44 7.94 11.04
C CYS A 5 6.76 7.33 10.53
N PRO A 6 6.70 6.24 9.75
CA PRO A 6 7.91 5.76 9.07
C PRO A 6 8.53 6.89 8.25
N LYS A 7 9.86 7.00 8.25
CA LYS A 7 10.60 8.12 7.63
C LYS A 7 10.17 8.45 6.20
N TYR A 8 9.79 7.43 5.42
CA TYR A 8 9.35 7.61 4.04
C TYR A 8 8.02 8.39 3.94
N PHE A 9 7.09 8.15 4.86
CA PHE A 9 5.83 8.91 4.95
C PHE A 9 6.10 10.35 5.36
N GLU A 10 7.01 10.57 6.31
CA GLU A 10 7.41 11.91 6.73
C GLU A 10 8.06 12.70 5.58
N GLN A 11 8.98 12.07 4.84
CA GLN A 11 9.67 12.66 3.70
C GLN A 11 8.71 13.20 2.63
N PHE A 12 7.62 12.47 2.36
CA PHE A 12 6.61 12.85 1.37
C PHE A 12 5.36 13.49 1.96
N ARG A 13 5.38 13.83 3.25
CA ARG A 13 4.27 14.46 3.98
C ARG A 13 2.95 13.68 3.85
N ILE A 14 3.05 12.36 3.85
CA ILE A 14 1.91 11.45 3.78
C ILE A 14 1.47 11.15 5.22
N PRO A 15 0.20 11.39 5.59
CA PRO A 15 -0.30 11.04 6.92
C PRO A 15 -0.32 9.52 7.08
N CYS A 16 0.18 9.03 8.21
CA CYS A 16 0.17 7.60 8.56
C CYS A 16 -0.88 7.23 9.63
N LYS A 17 -1.78 8.18 9.95
CA LYS A 17 -2.80 8.02 11.00
C LYS A 17 -4.14 8.45 10.44
N CYS A 18 -5.19 7.76 10.87
CA CYS A 18 -6.55 8.15 10.58
C CYS A 18 -7.00 9.28 11.54
N PRO A 19 -7.87 10.20 11.08
CA PRO A 19 -8.38 10.32 9.72
C PRO A 19 -7.33 10.90 8.75
N ILE A 20 -7.30 10.39 7.51
CA ILE A 20 -6.49 10.96 6.44
C ILE A 20 -7.25 12.15 5.84
N PRO A 21 -6.69 13.37 5.85
CA PRO A 21 -7.34 14.54 5.25
C PRO A 21 -7.57 14.36 3.74
N ALA A 22 -8.62 14.99 3.21
CA ALA A 22 -8.88 14.98 1.77
C ALA A 22 -7.85 15.88 1.06
N ASP A 23 -6.93 15.27 0.32
CA ASP A 23 -5.90 15.97 -0.45
C ASP A 23 -5.31 15.04 -1.55
N THR A 24 -4.44 15.58 -2.40
CA THR A 24 -3.67 14.82 -3.40
C THR A 24 -2.32 14.40 -2.82
N TYR A 25 -2.15 13.10 -2.58
CA TYR A 25 -0.92 12.53 -2.07
C TYR A 25 -0.07 11.94 -3.19
N THR A 26 1.19 12.34 -3.28
CA THR A 26 2.15 11.79 -4.25
C THR A 26 3.22 10.96 -3.55
N ILE A 27 3.34 9.70 -3.96
CA ILE A 27 4.34 8.77 -3.44
C ILE A 27 5.33 8.43 -4.57
N PRO A 28 6.49 9.09 -4.65
CA PRO A 28 7.42 8.88 -5.76
C PRO A 28 8.23 7.60 -5.54
N GLY A 29 7.96 6.56 -6.33
CA GLY A 29 8.78 5.34 -6.40
C GLY A 29 8.94 4.61 -5.07
N ALA A 30 7.90 3.90 -4.61
CA ALA A 30 8.00 3.09 -3.41
C ALA A 30 8.72 1.76 -3.70
N VAL A 31 9.85 1.51 -3.01
CA VAL A 31 10.48 0.19 -2.98
C VAL A 31 9.81 -0.62 -1.88
N ILE A 32 8.87 -1.49 -2.27
CA ILE A 32 8.23 -2.43 -1.35
C ILE A 32 9.06 -3.70 -1.32
N LYS A 33 9.81 -3.90 -0.23
CA LYS A 33 10.50 -5.17 0.00
C LYS A 33 9.48 -6.20 0.44
N ILE A 34 9.21 -7.18 -0.42
CA ILE A 34 8.44 -8.36 -0.05
C ILE A 34 9.40 -9.25 0.76
N GLY A 35 9.20 -9.31 2.08
CA GLY A 35 10.07 -10.07 2.97
C GLY A 35 9.67 -11.55 3.09
N GLY A 36 10.67 -12.42 3.22
CA GLY A 36 10.51 -13.84 3.57
C GLY A 36 10.54 -14.81 2.39
N HIS A 37 10.95 -16.06 2.67
CA HIS A 37 10.64 -17.19 1.79
C HIS A 37 9.12 -17.40 1.90
N LEU A 38 8.35 -16.80 0.99
CA LEU A 38 6.91 -17.04 0.90
C LEU A 38 6.74 -18.45 0.36
N PRO A 39 6.46 -19.46 1.20
CA PRO A 39 6.60 -20.87 0.79
C PRO A 39 5.63 -21.26 -0.34
N SER A 40 4.62 -20.42 -0.57
CA SER A 40 3.53 -20.61 -1.53
C SER A 40 3.49 -19.57 -2.65
N VAL A 41 4.44 -18.62 -2.71
CA VAL A 41 4.48 -17.58 -3.75
C VAL A 41 5.70 -17.81 -4.62
N GLY A 42 5.52 -18.55 -5.73
CA GLY A 42 6.53 -18.77 -6.75
C GLY A 42 6.42 -17.80 -7.92
N ALA A 43 7.24 -17.99 -8.96
CA ALA A 43 7.06 -17.29 -10.22
C ALA A 43 5.67 -17.53 -10.82
N GLY A 44 5.09 -16.51 -11.46
CA GLY A 44 3.77 -16.59 -12.07
C GLY A 44 3.04 -15.25 -12.12
N ASP A 45 1.84 -15.28 -12.69
CA ASP A 45 0.96 -14.11 -12.80
C ASP A 45 -0.03 -14.06 -11.65
N TYR A 46 -0.01 -12.93 -10.93
CA TYR A 46 -0.83 -12.67 -9.76
C TYR A 46 -1.79 -11.52 -10.04
N ARG A 47 -3.00 -11.63 -9.49
CA ARG A 47 -3.99 -10.55 -9.51
C ARG A 47 -4.38 -10.18 -8.09
N LEU A 48 -4.17 -8.92 -7.74
CA LEU A 48 -4.58 -8.33 -6.47
C LEU A 48 -5.76 -7.40 -6.71
N THR A 49 -6.80 -7.52 -5.89
CA THR A 49 -7.87 -6.53 -5.80
C THR A 49 -7.96 -6.05 -4.36
N GLY A 50 -7.99 -4.74 -4.15
CA GLY A 50 -8.17 -4.12 -2.85
C GLY A 50 -9.28 -3.08 -2.92
N ASP A 51 -10.34 -3.29 -2.16
CA ASP A 51 -11.43 -2.33 -2.02
C ASP A 51 -11.22 -1.51 -0.74
N LEU A 52 -11.24 -0.19 -0.88
CA LEU A 52 -11.15 0.76 0.21
C LEU A 52 -12.56 1.22 0.58
N GLY A 53 -12.90 1.14 1.85
CA GLY A 53 -14.18 1.61 2.37
C GLY A 53 -14.07 2.14 3.79
N SER A 54 -15.09 2.90 4.21
CA SER A 54 -15.24 3.40 5.58
C SER A 54 -16.72 3.48 5.95
N SER A 55 -17.09 2.94 7.11
CA SER A 55 -18.47 2.99 7.64
C SER A 55 -19.56 2.58 6.65
N GLY A 56 -19.31 1.51 5.87
CA GLY A 56 -20.25 1.02 4.85
C GLY A 56 -20.23 1.79 3.52
N THR A 57 -19.44 2.84 3.40
CA THR A 57 -19.25 3.60 2.15
C THR A 57 -18.02 3.09 1.42
N HIS A 58 -18.17 2.77 0.13
CA HIS A 58 -17.06 2.42 -0.75
C HIS A 58 -16.35 3.71 -1.21
N LEU A 59 -15.05 3.78 -0.95
CA LEU A 59 -14.20 4.95 -1.23
C LEU A 59 -13.35 4.78 -2.49
N GLY A 60 -12.99 3.55 -2.84
CA GLY A 60 -12.22 3.29 -4.05
C GLY A 60 -11.81 1.84 -4.20
N CYS A 61 -11.39 1.45 -5.40
CA CYS A 61 -10.94 0.11 -5.73
C CYS A 61 -9.58 0.18 -6.42
N LEU A 62 -8.63 -0.67 -6.01
CA LEU A 62 -7.34 -0.86 -6.63
C LEU A 62 -7.24 -2.27 -7.19
N ARG A 63 -6.92 -2.39 -8.47
CA ARG A 63 -6.67 -3.68 -9.14
C ARG A 63 -5.27 -3.68 -9.71
N LEU A 64 -4.47 -4.66 -9.32
CA LEU A 64 -3.09 -4.83 -9.76
C LEU A 64 -2.93 -6.21 -10.40
N GLN A 65 -2.15 -6.25 -11.48
CA GLN A 65 -1.67 -7.48 -12.09
C GLN A 65 -0.15 -7.44 -12.03
N ILE A 66 0.44 -8.49 -11.46
CA ILE A 66 1.88 -8.56 -11.18
C ILE A 66 2.39 -9.90 -11.68
N THR A 67 3.44 -9.88 -12.49
CA THR A 67 4.18 -11.09 -12.86
C THR A 67 5.41 -11.19 -11.98
N LEU A 68 5.51 -12.26 -11.20
CA LEU A 68 6.72 -12.61 -10.47
C LEU A 68 7.59 -13.51 -11.34
N LYS A 69 8.87 -13.16 -11.46
CA LYS A 69 9.89 -13.93 -12.15
C LYS A 69 10.95 -14.33 -11.14
N ASP A 70 11.51 -15.53 -11.30
CA ASP A 70 12.65 -16.01 -10.52
C ASP A 70 13.94 -15.24 -10.86
#